data_AF-A0A1M5QVF4-F1
#
_entry.id   AF-A0A1M5QVF4-F1
#
_cell.length_a   1.000
_cell.length_b   1.000
_cell.length_c   1.000
_cell.angle_alpha   90.00
_cell.angle_beta   90.00
_cell.angle_gamma   90.00
#
_symmetry.space_group_name_H-M   'P 1'
#
loop_
_entity.id
_entity.type
_entity.pdbx_description
1 polymer ?
#
loop_
_entity_poly.entity_id
_entity_poly.type
_entity_poly.pdbx_seq_one_letter_code
_entity_poly.pdbx_strand_id
1 'polypeptide(L)'
;MSVKAGKTLPEAGAQARAHQWQKLAKAMTDAAQGKDWPRLAQLDLAMRKALEQSGRPLDDSERQARQQLERVHNRLRKVVEAERVKLERKLVEMRETKEGLSAYELTVASGERG
;
A
#
# COMPACT_ATOMS: atom_id res chain seq x y z
N MET A 1 1.24 -31.09 -42.14
CA MET A 1 0.75 -31.20 -40.76
C MET A 1 1.79 -30.55 -39.85
N SER A 2 1.53 -29.33 -39.38
CA SER A 2 2.50 -28.57 -38.58
C SER A 2 2.48 -29.03 -37.14
N VAL A 3 3.66 -29.40 -36.65
CA VAL A 3 3.93 -29.82 -35.28
C VAL A 3 3.55 -28.66 -34.36
N LYS A 4 2.50 -28.83 -33.56
CA LYS A 4 2.21 -27.92 -32.43
C LYS A 4 3.37 -28.09 -31.45
N ALA A 5 4.34 -27.18 -31.53
CA ALA A 5 5.40 -27.06 -30.55
C ALA A 5 4.75 -26.98 -29.16
N GLY A 6 4.99 -28.00 -28.34
CA GLY A 6 4.59 -28.01 -26.94
C GLY A 6 5.19 -26.79 -26.26
N LYS A 7 4.36 -26.03 -25.54
CA LYS A 7 4.83 -25.02 -24.59
C LYS A 7 5.91 -25.66 -23.74
N THR A 8 7.11 -25.10 -23.80
CA THR A 8 8.25 -25.62 -23.06
C THR A 8 7.95 -25.42 -21.56
N LEU A 9 8.14 -26.45 -20.73
CA LEU A 9 7.87 -26.41 -19.28
C LEU A 9 8.37 -25.14 -18.54
N PRO A 10 9.52 -24.51 -18.87
CA PRO A 10 9.96 -23.30 -18.16
C PRO A 10 9.10 -22.05 -18.45
N GLU A 11 8.47 -21.94 -19.62
CA GLU A 11 7.59 -20.79 -19.96
C GLU A 11 6.33 -20.77 -19.10
N ALA A 12 5.76 -21.94 -18.79
CA ALA A 12 4.58 -22.05 -17.94
C ALA A 12 4.86 -21.56 -16.50
N GLY A 13 6.06 -21.85 -15.97
CA GLY A 13 6.48 -21.40 -14.65
C GLY A 13 6.74 -19.89 -14.57
N ALA A 14 7.37 -19.32 -15.60
CA ALA A 14 7.62 -17.89 -15.68
C ALA A 14 6.32 -17.08 -15.82
N GLN A 15 5.38 -17.55 -16.64
CA GLN A 15 4.10 -16.90 -16.84
C GLN A 15 3.21 -16.97 -15.58
N ALA A 16 3.25 -18.08 -14.84
CA ALA A 16 2.58 -18.20 -13.55
C ALA A 16 3.15 -17.22 -12.51
N ARG A 17 4.49 -17.08 -12.44
CA ARG A 17 5.16 -16.10 -11.56
C ARG A 17 4.83 -14.66 -11.94
N ALA A 18 4.86 -14.32 -13.23
CA ALA A 18 4.46 -13.00 -13.72
C ALA A 18 3.02 -12.65 -13.29
N HIS A 19 2.10 -13.61 -13.42
CA HIS A 19 0.71 -13.42 -13.02
C HIS A 19 0.54 -13.25 -11.50
N GLN A 20 1.35 -13.95 -10.69
CA GLN A 20 1.38 -13.75 -9.23
C GLN A 20 1.79 -12.32 -8.86
N TRP A 21 2.83 -11.77 -9.49
CA TRP A 21 3.27 -10.38 -9.25
C TRP A 21 2.19 -9.36 -9.63
N GLN A 22 1.51 -9.57 -10.76
CA GLN A 22 0.42 -8.71 -11.19
C GLN A 22 -0.78 -8.76 -10.22
N LYS A 23 -1.15 -9.96 -9.74
CA LYS A 23 -2.22 -10.12 -8.74
C LYS A 23 -1.89 -9.39 -7.45
N LEU A 24 -0.65 -9.49 -6.99
CA LEU A 24 -0.19 -8.81 -5.78
C LEU A 24 -0.24 -7.29 -5.95
N ALA A 25 0.25 -6.76 -7.07
CA ALA A 25 0.19 -5.33 -7.39
C ALA A 25 -1.26 -4.80 -7.39
N LYS A 26 -2.18 -5.56 -7.98
CA LYS A 26 -3.61 -5.23 -7.96
C LYS A 26 -4.17 -5.24 -6.53
N ALA A 27 -3.92 -6.30 -5.76
CA ALA A 27 -4.41 -6.41 -4.39
C ALA A 27 -3.91 -5.27 -3.48
N MET A 28 -2.65 -4.87 -3.62
CA MET A 28 -2.09 -3.74 -2.87
C MET A 28 -2.74 -2.41 -3.27
N THR A 29 -3.02 -2.22 -4.56
CA THR A 29 -3.74 -1.04 -5.06
C THR A 29 -5.16 -0.99 -4.50
N ASP A 30 -5.88 -2.10 -4.57
CA ASP A 30 -7.27 -2.19 -4.09
C ASP A 30 -7.33 -1.96 -2.56
N ALA A 31 -6.41 -2.55 -1.78
CA ALA A 31 -6.32 -2.33 -0.34
C ALA A 31 -6.04 -0.87 0.02
N ALA A 32 -5.13 -0.20 -0.72
CA ALA A 32 -4.83 1.20 -0.50
C ALA A 32 -5.99 2.13 -0.88
N GLN A 33 -6.72 1.83 -1.96
CA GLN A 33 -7.94 2.57 -2.34
C GLN A 33 -9.04 2.42 -1.28
N GLY A 34 -9.19 1.22 -0.73
CA GLY A 34 -10.11 0.94 0.36
C GLY A 34 -9.65 1.46 1.73
N LYS A 35 -8.47 2.09 1.83
CA LYS A 35 -7.83 2.50 3.10
C LYS A 35 -7.69 1.36 4.12
N ASP A 36 -7.59 0.13 3.63
CA ASP A 36 -7.39 -1.07 4.43
C ASP A 36 -5.90 -1.23 4.73
N TRP A 37 -5.39 -0.38 5.62
CA TRP A 37 -3.98 -0.34 6.01
C TRP A 37 -3.46 -1.65 6.61
N PRO A 38 -4.22 -2.38 7.46
CA PRO A 38 -3.79 -3.68 7.97
C PRO A 38 -3.59 -4.70 6.84
N ARG A 39 -4.52 -4.78 5.89
CA ARG A 39 -4.37 -5.66 4.73
C ARG A 39 -3.22 -5.25 3.84
N LEU A 40 -3.01 -3.95 3.64
CA LEU A 40 -1.87 -3.44 2.87
C LEU A 40 -0.53 -3.87 3.50
N ALA A 41 -0.40 -3.84 4.84
CA ALA A 41 0.78 -4.31 5.55
C ALA A 41 1.00 -5.83 5.41
N GLN A 42 -0.07 -6.63 5.44
CA GLN A 42 0.01 -8.07 5.20
C GLN A 42 0.47 -8.39 3.77
N LEU A 43 -0.08 -7.68 2.78
CA LEU A 43 0.30 -7.84 1.38
C LEU A 43 1.76 -7.42 1.12
N ASP A 44 2.22 -6.36 1.78
CA ASP A 44 3.62 -5.93 1.71
C ASP A 44 4.57 -6.97 2.32
N LEU A 45 4.21 -7.60 3.44
CA LEU A 45 5.00 -8.70 4.01
C LEU A 45 5.02 -9.91 3.08
N ALA A 46 3.87 -10.28 2.50
CA ALA A 46 3.77 -11.37 1.54
C ALA A 46 4.62 -11.09 0.29
N MET A 47 4.64 -9.83 -0.18
CA MET A 47 5.49 -9.38 -1.27
C MET A 47 6.96 -9.64 -0.98
N ARG A 48 7.47 -9.17 0.16
CA ARG A 48 8.88 -9.32 0.53
C ARG A 48 9.28 -10.79 0.61
N LYS A 49 8.48 -11.62 1.28
CA LYS A 49 8.71 -13.06 1.37
C LYS A 49 8.74 -13.74 -0.01
N ALA A 50 7.80 -13.39 -0.88
CA ALA A 50 7.78 -13.93 -2.24
C ALA A 50 9.02 -13.49 -3.05
N LEU A 51 9.45 -12.23 -2.90
CA LEU A 51 10.64 -11.71 -3.58
C LEU A 51 11.92 -12.42 -3.10
N GLU A 52 12.05 -12.65 -1.80
CA GLU A 52 13.16 -13.40 -1.20
C GLU A 52 13.23 -14.84 -1.72
N GLN A 53 12.09 -15.52 -1.85
CA GLN A 53 12.01 -16.92 -2.28
C GLN A 53 12.19 -17.11 -3.78
N SER A 54 11.83 -16.12 -4.59
CA SER A 54 11.71 -16.27 -6.04
C SER A 54 13.03 -16.08 -6.80
N GLY A 55 14.06 -15.51 -6.18
CA GLY A 55 15.38 -15.31 -6.79
C GLY A 55 15.34 -14.44 -8.05
N ARG A 56 16.18 -14.77 -9.05
CA ARG A 56 16.25 -14.03 -10.32
C ARG A 56 15.01 -14.29 -11.19
N PRO A 57 14.54 -13.29 -11.98
CA PRO A 57 13.46 -13.48 -12.93
C PRO A 57 13.86 -14.50 -14.01
N LEU A 58 12.91 -15.35 -14.40
CA LEU A 58 13.13 -16.42 -15.38
C LEU A 58 13.07 -15.93 -16.83
N ASP A 59 12.27 -14.90 -17.09
CA ASP A 59 12.08 -14.31 -18.41
C ASP A 59 11.76 -12.80 -18.33
N ASP A 60 11.56 -12.17 -19.49
CA ASP A 60 11.23 -10.75 -19.57
C ASP A 60 9.80 -10.45 -19.13
N SER A 61 8.87 -11.41 -19.23
CA SER A 61 7.50 -11.23 -18.74
C SER A 61 7.48 -11.06 -17.22
N GLU A 62 8.19 -11.92 -16.50
CA GLU A 62 8.34 -11.82 -15.06
C GLU A 62 9.10 -10.55 -14.66
N ARG A 63 10.15 -10.19 -15.40
CA ARG A 63 10.91 -8.95 -15.17
C ARG A 63 10.00 -7.73 -15.27
N GLN A 64 9.17 -7.65 -16.31
CA GLN A 64 8.20 -6.56 -16.50
C GLN A 64 7.16 -6.53 -15.39
N ALA A 65 6.65 -7.69 -14.96
CA ALA A 65 5.68 -7.79 -13.87
C ALA A 65 6.27 -7.31 -12.53
N ARG A 66 7.54 -7.64 -12.24
CA ARG A 66 8.26 -7.13 -11.06
C ARG A 66 8.49 -5.62 -11.12
N GLN A 67 8.86 -5.07 -12.27
CA GLN A 67 8.99 -3.62 -12.46
C GLN A 67 7.64 -2.89 -12.31
N GLN A 68 6.54 -3.51 -12.73
CA GLN A 68 5.21 -2.97 -12.49
C GLN A 68 4.88 -2.96 -10.99
N LEU A 69 5.17 -4.05 -10.28
CA LEU A 69 4.97 -4.16 -8.84
C LEU A 69 5.80 -3.11 -8.08
N GLU A 70 7.06 -2.90 -8.45
CA GLU A 70 7.92 -1.86 -7.88
C GLU A 70 7.32 -0.45 -8.05
N ARG A 71 6.84 -0.13 -9.27
CA ARG A 71 6.18 1.16 -9.54
C ARG A 71 4.94 1.35 -8.68
N VAL A 72 4.12 0.31 -8.54
CA VAL A 72 2.94 0.32 -7.67
C VAL A 72 3.35 0.55 -6.21
N HIS A 73 4.33 -0.21 -5.71
CA HIS A 73 4.83 -0.07 -4.35
C HIS A 73 5.31 1.35 -4.03
N ASN A 74 6.13 1.92 -4.91
CA ASN A 74 6.63 3.29 -4.78
C ASN A 74 5.51 4.33 -4.77
N ARG A 75 4.46 4.14 -5.59
CA ARG A 75 3.27 4.99 -5.55
C ARG A 75 2.52 4.85 -4.22
N LEU A 76 2.36 3.62 -3.73
CA LEU A 76 1.66 3.35 -2.48
C LEU A 76 2.37 3.97 -1.27
N ARG A 77 3.71 3.97 -1.25
CA ARG A 77 4.47 4.69 -0.20
C ARG A 77 4.08 6.16 -0.13
N LYS A 78 3.93 6.84 -1.28
CA LYS A 78 3.49 8.23 -1.33
C LYS A 78 2.06 8.43 -0.84
N VAL A 79 1.16 7.48 -1.15
CA VAL A 79 -0.24 7.52 -0.68
C VAL A 79 -0.29 7.37 0.84
N VAL A 80 0.42 6.38 1.39
CA VAL A 80 0.48 6.15 2.84
C VAL A 80 1.07 7.36 3.55
N GLU A 81 2.15 7.94 3.02
CA GLU A 81 2.76 9.15 3.58
C GLU A 81 1.80 10.34 3.59
N ALA A 82 1.09 10.58 2.48
CA ALA A 82 0.11 11.65 2.40
C ALA A 82 -1.05 11.48 3.39
N GLU A 83 -1.55 10.25 3.57
CA GLU A 83 -2.59 9.95 4.57
C GLU A 83 -2.07 10.10 6.00
N ARG A 84 -0.80 9.75 6.28
CA ARG A 84 -0.15 9.98 7.58
C ARG A 84 -0.11 11.46 7.92
N VAL A 85 0.41 12.29 7.01
CA VAL A 85 0.47 13.75 7.18
C VAL A 85 -0.92 14.36 7.38
N LYS A 86 -1.93 13.86 6.64
CA LYS A 86 -3.32 14.30 6.81
C LYS A 86 -3.87 13.96 8.19
N LEU A 87 -3.60 12.77 8.71
CA LEU A 87 -3.99 12.36 10.05
C LEU A 87 -3.30 13.19 11.13
N GLU A 88 -1.99 13.44 10.99
CA GLU A 88 -1.22 14.30 11.91
C GLU A 88 -1.82 15.71 12.00
N ARG A 89 -2.14 16.35 10.85
CA ARG A 89 -2.78 17.67 10.84
C ARG A 89 -4.12 17.67 11.56
N LYS A 90 -4.96 16.67 11.29
CA LYS A 90 -6.27 16.54 11.93
C LYS A 90 -6.15 16.38 13.45
N LEU A 91 -5.14 15.67 13.93
CA LEU A 91 -4.89 15.52 15.36
C LEU A 91 -4.48 16.84 16.02
N VAL A 92 -3.64 17.64 15.34
CA VAL A 92 -3.26 18.99 15.82
C VAL A 92 -4.49 19.89 15.89
N GLU A 93 -5.28 19.97 14.82
CA GLU A 93 -6.52 20.78 14.78
C GLU A 93 -7.49 20.37 15.90
N MET A 94 -7.65 19.07 16.16
CA MET A 94 -8.51 18.57 17.23
C MET A 94 -8.00 18.91 18.63
N ARG A 95 -6.68 18.98 18.82
CA ARG A 95 -6.08 19.40 20.10
C ARG A 95 -6.33 20.89 20.34
N GLU A 96 -6.03 21.72 19.34
CA GLU A 96 -6.24 23.18 19.43
C GLU A 96 -7.71 23.53 19.68
N THR A 97 -8.64 22.83 18.99
CA THR A 97 -10.08 23.01 19.21
C THR A 97 -10.47 22.66 20.66
N LYS A 98 -9.93 21.57 21.22
CA LYS A 98 -10.22 21.18 22.61
C LYS A 98 -9.66 22.20 23.61
N GLU A 99 -8.46 22.70 23.38
CA GLU A 99 -7.83 23.72 24.22
C GLU A 99 -8.60 25.05 24.17
N GLY A 100 -9.05 25.47 22.99
CA GLY A 100 -9.90 26.66 22.83
C GLY A 100 -11.25 26.55 23.53
N LEU A 101 -11.91 25.39 23.45
CA LEU A 101 -13.16 25.13 24.17
C LEU A 101 -12.96 25.17 25.70
N SER A 102 -11.89 24.56 26.20
CA SER A 102 -11.57 24.56 27.62
C SER A 102 -11.24 25.96 28.15
N ALA A 103 -10.51 26.77 27.38
CA ALA A 103 -10.23 28.16 27.73
C ALA A 103 -11.52 28.99 27.79
N TYR A 104 -12.43 28.78 26.85
CA TYR A 104 -13.74 29.45 26.84
C TYR A 104 -14.56 29.08 28.09
N GLU A 105 -14.66 27.79 28.42
CA GLU A 105 -15.36 27.31 29.64
C GLU A 105 -14.76 27.93 30.92
N LEU A 106 -13.43 28.00 31.01
CA LEU A 106 -12.74 28.61 32.15
C LEU A 106 -12.99 30.13 32.25
N THR A 107 -13.03 30.84 31.13
CA THR A 107 -13.33 32.29 31.12
C THR A 107 -14.78 32.58 31.50
N VAL A 108 -15.74 31.77 31.05
CA VAL A 108 -17.14 31.89 31.45
C VAL A 108 -17.30 31.62 32.95
N ALA A 109 -16.68 30.55 33.47
CA ALA A 109 -16.73 30.22 34.90
C ALA A 109 -16.00 31.25 35.79
N SER A 110 -15.02 31.97 35.24
CA SER A 110 -14.30 33.03 35.96
C SER A 110 -14.96 34.41 35.84
N GLY A 111 -15.76 34.63 34.78
CA GLY A 111 -16.50 35.87 34.53
C GLY A 111 -17.77 36.05 35.37
N GLU A 112 -18.32 34.98 35.96
CA GLU A 112 -19.52 35.04 36.82
C GLU A 112 -19.23 35.42 38.29
N ARG A 113 -18.01 35.88 38.62
CA ARG A 113 -17.63 36.32 39.98
C ARG A 113 -17.13 37.77 40.07
N GLY A 114 -17.63 38.67 39.24
CA GLY A 114 -17.49 40.13 39.37
C GLY A 114 -18.85 40.79 39.48
#